data_AF-A0A4Z0QCT7-F1
#
_entry.id   AF-A0A4Z0QCT7-F1
#
_cell.length_a   1.000
_cell.length_b   1.000
_cell.length_c   1.000
_cell.angle_alpha   90.00
_cell.angle_beta   90.00
_cell.angle_gamma   90.00
#
_symmetry.space_group_name_H-M   'P 1'
#
loop_
_entity.id
_entity.type
_entity.pdbx_description
1 polymer ?
#
loop_
_entity_poly.entity_id
_entity_poly.type
_entity_poly.pdbx_seq_one_letter_code
_entity_poly.pdbx_strand_id
1 'polypeptide(L)'
;PALATVNENQLTIAPGHVVVNDLQRLKETKFPDLSWKVDDKKGSTTLLEEVISGKLDYTIADSVAISLFQRVHPELAVALDVTDEQPVTWFSRL
;
A
#
# COMPACT_ATOMS: atom_id res chain seq x y z
N PRO A 1 14.60 -3.38 -1.29
CA PRO A 1 14.38 -4.13 -0.03
C PRO A 1 13.12 -4.97 -0.15
N ALA A 2 13.22 -6.30 0.00
CA ALA A 2 12.09 -7.20 -0.17
C ALA A 2 11.07 -7.02 0.97
N LEU A 3 9.78 -7.07 0.66
CA LEU A 3 8.68 -6.98 1.63
C LEU A 3 8.68 -8.05 2.72
N ALA A 4 9.54 -9.06 2.57
CA ALA A 4 9.67 -10.19 3.47
C ALA A 4 10.02 -9.82 4.92
N THR A 5 10.28 -8.55 5.22
CA THR A 5 10.63 -8.09 6.59
C THR A 5 9.81 -6.89 7.06
N VAL A 6 8.77 -6.48 6.31
CA VAL A 6 7.94 -5.33 6.68
C VAL A 6 7.07 -5.68 7.89
N ASN A 7 7.27 -4.95 8.98
CA ASN A 7 6.54 -5.14 10.23
C ASN A 7 5.64 -3.94 10.58
N GLU A 8 4.86 -4.08 11.65
CA GLU A 8 3.86 -3.08 12.11
C GLU A 8 4.44 -1.69 12.41
N ASN A 9 5.73 -1.58 12.69
CA ASN A 9 6.37 -0.28 12.92
C ASN A 9 6.73 0.44 11.61
N GLN A 10 6.72 -0.29 10.50
CA GLN A 10 7.16 0.21 9.19
C GLN A 10 6.00 0.47 8.25
N LEU A 11 4.91 -0.31 8.36
CA LEU A 11 3.74 -0.19 7.48
C LEU A 11 2.51 0.27 8.25
N THR A 12 2.04 1.48 7.93
CA THR A 12 0.76 2.02 8.42
C THR A 12 -0.21 2.25 7.28
N ILE A 13 -1.46 1.82 7.45
CA ILE A 13 -2.55 1.97 6.47
C ILE A 13 -3.72 2.77 7.06
N ALA A 14 -4.45 3.47 6.19
CA ALA A 14 -5.66 4.21 6.55
C ALA A 14 -6.85 3.26 6.76
N PRO A 15 -7.85 3.65 7.56
CA PRO A 15 -9.06 2.85 7.78
C PRO A 15 -9.90 2.74 6.51
N GLY A 16 -10.64 1.63 6.38
CA GLY A 16 -11.56 1.41 5.26
C GLY A 16 -10.90 1.05 3.92
N HIS A 17 -9.58 0.91 3.88
CA HIS A 17 -8.88 0.46 2.68
C HIS A 17 -9.17 -1.04 2.46
N VAL A 18 -9.74 -1.39 1.31
CA VAL A 18 -10.06 -2.79 0.92
C VAL A 18 -8.84 -3.72 0.88
N VAL A 19 -7.64 -3.12 0.90
CA VAL A 19 -6.35 -3.80 0.83
C VAL A 19 -6.04 -4.69 2.04
N VAL A 20 -6.78 -4.56 3.16
CA VAL A 20 -6.58 -5.43 4.34
C VAL A 20 -6.71 -6.90 3.96
N ASN A 21 -7.68 -7.24 3.11
CA ASN A 21 -7.88 -8.62 2.64
C ASN A 21 -6.70 -9.09 1.76
N ASP A 22 -6.17 -8.21 0.92
CA ASP A 22 -5.03 -8.51 0.05
C ASP A 22 -3.73 -8.69 0.88
N LEU A 23 -3.50 -7.83 1.87
CA LEU A 23 -2.39 -7.96 2.82
C LEU A 23 -2.48 -9.25 3.63
N GLN A 24 -3.69 -9.62 4.07
CA GLN A 24 -3.88 -10.88 4.77
C GLN A 24 -3.57 -12.08 3.86
N ARG A 25 -4.05 -12.07 2.62
CA ARG A 25 -3.70 -13.11 1.63
C ARG A 25 -2.19 -13.17 1.38
N LEU A 26 -1.52 -12.03 1.25
CA LEU A 26 -0.06 -11.98 1.06
C LEU A 26 0.69 -12.53 2.28
N LYS A 27 0.22 -12.22 3.48
CA LYS A 27 0.76 -12.77 4.73
C LYS A 27 0.67 -14.29 4.76
N GLU A 28 -0.50 -14.84 4.43
CA GLU A 28 -0.74 -16.28 4.46
C GLU A 28 0.00 -17.05 3.36
N THR A 29 0.25 -16.42 2.21
CA THR A 29 0.78 -17.12 1.03
C THR A 29 2.28 -16.92 0.78
N LYS A 30 2.81 -15.71 1.04
CA LYS A 30 4.16 -15.32 0.61
C LYS A 30 5.02 -14.72 1.72
N PHE A 31 4.42 -13.97 2.65
CA PHE A 31 5.14 -13.17 3.64
C PHE A 31 4.59 -13.35 5.06
N PRO A 32 4.83 -14.50 5.72
CA PRO A 32 4.24 -14.79 7.03
C PRO A 32 4.58 -13.76 8.12
N ASP A 33 5.71 -13.07 7.99
CA ASP A 33 6.17 -12.02 8.92
C ASP A 33 5.55 -10.65 8.63
N LEU A 34 4.78 -10.51 7.55
CA LEU A 34 4.11 -9.26 7.20
C LEU A 34 3.16 -8.84 8.33
N SER A 35 3.38 -7.62 8.81
CA SER A 35 2.54 -7.00 9.82
C SER A 35 2.38 -5.52 9.50
N TRP A 36 1.21 -4.98 9.85
CA TRP A 36 0.83 -3.61 9.54
C TRP A 36 -0.03 -3.04 10.66
N LYS A 37 -0.02 -1.72 10.77
CA LYS A 37 -0.87 -0.96 11.68
C LYS A 37 -1.96 -0.24 10.89
N VAL A 38 -3.18 -0.22 11.44
CA VAL A 38 -4.23 0.69 10.96
C VAL A 38 -4.24 1.94 11.83
N ASP A 39 -4.17 3.12 11.22
CA ASP A 39 -4.32 4.40 11.92
C ASP A 39 -5.67 5.03 11.59
N ASP A 40 -6.65 4.79 12.46
CA ASP A 40 -8.04 5.26 12.28
C ASP A 40 -8.19 6.80 12.26
N LYS A 41 -7.12 7.55 12.55
CA LYS A 41 -7.12 9.02 12.58
C LYS A 41 -6.54 9.64 11.32
N LYS A 42 -5.85 8.87 10.47
CA LYS A 42 -5.14 9.38 9.29
C LYS A 42 -5.68 8.77 8.00
N GLY A 43 -5.92 9.63 7.01
CA GLY A 43 -6.23 9.19 5.65
C GLY A 43 -4.97 8.86 4.84
N SER A 44 -5.14 8.19 3.70
CA SER A 44 -4.03 7.73 2.86
C SER A 44 -3.10 8.86 2.41
N THR A 45 -3.64 10.06 2.11
CA THR A 45 -2.85 11.24 1.75
C THR A 45 -1.90 11.68 2.86
N THR A 46 -2.39 11.73 4.11
CA THR A 46 -1.56 12.12 5.27
C THR A 46 -0.45 11.10 5.51
N LEU A 47 -0.74 9.81 5.33
CA LEU A 47 0.28 8.77 5.46
C LEU A 47 1.33 8.85 4.34
N LEU A 48 0.94 9.21 3.11
CA LEU A 48 1.88 9.45 2.00
C LEU A 48 2.84 10.61 2.31
N GLU A 49 2.32 11.71 2.87
CA GLU A 49 3.16 12.84 3.30
C GLU A 49 4.14 12.43 4.42
N GLU A 50 3.73 11.54 5.32
CA GLU A 50 4.61 10.99 6.35
C GLU A 50 5.71 10.08 5.77
N VAL A 51 5.42 9.34 4.69
CA VAL A 51 6.45 8.59 3.96
C VAL A 51 7.45 9.53 3.29
N ILE A 52 6.97 10.56 2.58
CA ILE A 52 7.82 11.54 1.90
C ILE A 52 8.71 12.30 2.90
N SER A 53 8.18 12.62 4.07
CA SER A 53 8.94 13.28 5.13
C SER A 53 9.84 12.35 5.94
N GLY A 54 9.86 11.05 5.62
CA GLY A 54 10.69 10.03 6.29
C GLY A 54 10.23 9.68 7.71
N LYS A 55 8.99 10.03 8.07
CA LYS A 55 8.39 9.70 9.38
C LYS A 55 7.77 8.31 9.39
N LEU A 56 7.46 7.77 8.22
CA LEU A 56 6.89 6.45 8.01
C LEU A 56 7.68 5.75 6.90
N ASP A 57 8.02 4.48 7.09
CA ASP A 57 8.77 3.75 6.06
C ASP A 57 7.87 3.41 4.86
N TYR A 58 6.64 2.95 5.13
CA TYR A 58 5.71 2.49 4.12
C TYR A 58 4.25 2.82 4.46
N THR A 59 3.48 3.12 3.42
CA THR A 59 2.02 3.19 3.48
C THR A 59 1.40 2.59 2.23
N ILE A 60 0.08 2.40 2.26
CA ILE A 60 -0.72 2.02 1.10
C ILE A 60 -1.70 3.15 0.81
N ALA A 61 -1.72 3.55 -0.46
CA ALA A 61 -2.65 4.53 -0.99
C ALA A 61 -3.14 4.07 -2.36
N ASP A 62 -4.24 4.65 -2.84
CA ASP A 62 -4.73 4.40 -4.19
C ASP A 62 -3.74 4.93 -5.25
N SER A 63 -3.81 4.33 -6.45
CA SER A 63 -2.92 4.66 -7.56
C SER A 63 -3.07 6.11 -8.04
N VAL A 64 -4.24 6.73 -7.85
CA VAL A 64 -4.50 8.13 -8.23
C VAL A 64 -3.73 9.08 -7.30
N ALA A 65 -3.80 8.86 -5.99
CA ALA A 65 -3.06 9.62 -4.99
C ALA A 65 -1.55 9.49 -5.22
N ILE A 66 -1.04 8.27 -5.41
CA ILE A 66 0.38 8.03 -5.70
C ILE A 66 0.83 8.81 -6.94
N SER A 67 0.06 8.73 -8.04
CA SER A 67 0.38 9.40 -9.31
C SER A 67 0.39 10.92 -9.18
N LEU A 68 -0.41 11.49 -8.28
CA LEU A 68 -0.42 12.93 -8.01
C LEU A 68 0.87 13.35 -7.28
N PHE A 69 1.25 12.60 -6.25
CA PHE A 69 2.44 12.90 -5.45
C PHE A 69 3.74 12.70 -6.20
N GLN A 70 3.86 11.67 -7.05
CA GLN A 70 5.06 11.40 -7.85
C GLN A 70 5.45 12.54 -8.81
N ARG A 71 4.50 13.38 -9.22
CA ARG A 71 4.79 14.56 -10.06
C ARG A 71 5.65 15.59 -9.35
N VAL A 72 5.53 15.65 -8.02
CA VAL A 72 6.23 16.62 -7.16
C VAL A 72 7.36 15.95 -6.37
N HIS A 73 7.20 14.65 -6.05
CA HIS A 73 8.12 13.81 -5.29
C HIS A 73 8.49 12.57 -6.10
N PRO A 74 9.32 12.71 -7.15
CA PRO A 74 9.74 11.57 -7.99
C PRO A 74 10.53 10.50 -7.20
N GLU A 75 11.05 10.85 -6.03
CA GLU A 75 11.70 9.95 -5.07
C GLU A 75 10.73 9.00 -4.35
N LEU A 76 9.41 9.23 -4.45
CA LEU A 76 8.38 8.33 -3.93
C LEU A 76 8.37 7.03 -4.77
N ALA A 77 9.21 6.08 -4.35
CA ALA A 77 9.30 4.76 -4.97
C ALA A 77 8.12 3.89 -4.55
N VAL A 78 7.36 3.40 -5.54
CA VAL A 78 6.35 2.35 -5.30
C VAL A 78 7.08 1.04 -5.03
N ALA A 79 7.07 0.60 -3.77
CA ALA A 79 7.78 -0.59 -3.34
C ALA A 79 7.11 -1.90 -3.77
N LEU A 80 5.79 -1.88 -4.02
CA LEU A 80 5.01 -3.03 -4.50
C LEU A 80 3.68 -2.57 -5.08
N ASP A 81 3.29 -3.14 -6.22
CA ASP A 81 1.90 -3.17 -6.64
C ASP A 81 1.18 -4.31 -5.88
N VAL A 82 0.29 -3.97 -4.94
CA VAL A 82 -0.30 -4.96 -4.01
C VAL A 82 -1.33 -5.87 -4.70
N THR A 83 -1.75 -5.52 -5.91
CA THR A 83 -2.56 -6.39 -6.76
C THR A 83 -1.65 -7.19 -7.69
N ASP A 84 -1.70 -8.52 -7.62
CA ASP A 84 -1.36 -9.34 -8.79
C ASP A 84 -2.19 -8.80 -9.96
N GLU A 85 -1.56 -8.55 -11.11
CA GLU A 85 -2.24 -8.24 -12.37
C GLU A 85 -3.21 -9.39 -12.69
N GLN A 86 -4.44 -9.33 -12.16
CA GLN A 86 -5.47 -10.25 -12.62
C GLN A 86 -5.81 -9.83 -14.05
N PRO A 87 -5.71 -10.74 -15.05
CA PRO A 87 -6.06 -10.39 -16.41
C PRO A 87 -7.50 -9.89 -16.44
N VAL A 88 -7.67 -8.64 -16.86
CA VAL A 88 -8.98 -8.01 -17.06
C VAL A 88 -9.72 -8.83 -18.12
N THR A 89 -10.55 -9.78 -17.68
CA THR A 89 -11.45 -10.48 -18.59
C THR A 89 -12.63 -9.55 -18.83
N TRP A 90 -12.66 -8.94 -20.01
CA TRP A 90 -13.78 -8.10 -20.46
C TRP A 90 -15.05 -8.94 -20.49
N PHE A 91 -15.98 -8.71 -19.56
CA PHE A 91 -17.37 -9.11 -19.75
C PHE A 91 -18.09 -8.03 -20.55
N SER A 92 -18.18 -8.20 -21.88
CA SER A 92 -19.22 -7.55 -22.66
C SER A 92 -20.45 -8.45 -22.66
N ARG A 93 -21.55 -8.00 -22.07
CA ARG A 93 -22.86 -8.61 -22.28
C ARG A 93 -23.33 -8.18 -23.68
N LEU A 94 -23.50 -9.16 -24.58
CA LEU A 94 -24.30 -8.98 -25.80
C LEU A 94 -25.78 -8.80 -25.42
#